data_AF-A0A1G4J8M3-F1
#
_entry.id   AF-A0A1G4J8M3-F1
#
_cell.length_a   1.000
_cell.length_b   1.000
_cell.length_c   1.000
_cell.angle_alpha   90.00
_cell.angle_beta   90.00
_cell.angle_gamma   90.00
#
_symmetry.space_group_name_H-M   'P 1'
#
loop_
_entity.id
_entity.type
_entity.pdbx_description
1 polymer ?
#
loop_
_entity_poly.entity_id
_entity_poly.type
_entity_poly.pdbx_seq_one_letter_code
_entity_poly.pdbx_strand_id
1 'polypeptide(L)'
;MVYIPPLNFAPVVSTEVSLYRSGYPMPLNYPFIADQLQLKTVIYVGDKDVSEDYRGFLESQNIVYEFVHVESCRDANINEQMKQVLLKILDKRNYPILIHSNKGKHRVGVVVGIIRKLLQGWSTTGIYQEYDIFSGGLKGGVDLEFITMFETDLNVTRESVPDFVKLQDKTSRHEEKPEGAASQLVS
;
A
#
# COMPACT_ATOMS: atom_id res chain seq x y z
N MET A 1 -2.04 29.85 10.17
CA MET A 1 -1.23 29.64 8.95
C MET A 1 -2.09 28.87 7.95
N VAL A 2 -2.02 29.18 6.65
CA VAL A 2 -2.77 28.41 5.64
C VAL A 2 -1.93 27.22 5.24
N TYR A 3 -2.43 26.01 5.47
CA TYR A 3 -1.77 24.78 5.08
C TYR A 3 -2.29 24.29 3.73
N ILE A 4 -1.38 23.79 2.89
CA ILE A 4 -1.71 23.23 1.59
C ILE A 4 -1.26 21.78 1.57
N PRO A 5 -2.18 20.80 1.65
CA PRO A 5 -1.81 19.41 1.59
C PRO A 5 -1.27 19.05 0.20
N PRO A 6 -0.42 18.00 0.08
CA PRO A 6 0.04 17.53 -1.22
C PRO A 6 -1.12 17.08 -2.12
N LEU A 7 -0.86 17.03 -3.43
CA LEU A 7 -1.83 16.53 -4.41
C LEU A 7 -2.37 15.15 -3.99
N ASN A 8 -3.67 14.89 -4.14
CA ASN A 8 -4.28 13.58 -3.83
C ASN A 8 -4.00 13.08 -2.39
N PHE A 9 -3.74 13.99 -1.45
CA PHE A 9 -3.54 13.64 -0.05
C PHE A 9 -4.84 13.09 0.57
N ALA A 10 -4.73 11.97 1.28
CA ALA A 10 -5.83 11.42 2.08
C ALA A 10 -5.33 10.48 3.17
N PRO A 11 -6.06 10.31 4.28
CA PRO A 11 -5.87 9.20 5.20
C PRO A 11 -6.25 7.86 4.55
N VAL A 12 -5.42 6.84 4.78
CA VAL A 12 -5.70 5.44 4.41
C VAL A 12 -6.14 4.66 5.66
N VAL A 13 -5.41 4.85 6.77
CA VAL A 13 -5.75 4.34 8.10
C VAL A 13 -5.56 5.48 9.09
N SER A 14 -6.54 5.70 9.97
CA SER A 14 -6.49 6.76 10.99
C SER A 14 -7.16 6.33 12.29
N THR A 15 -7.06 5.03 12.60
CA THR A 15 -7.57 4.46 13.85
C THR A 15 -6.46 4.51 14.91
N GLU A 16 -5.75 3.41 15.13
CA GLU A 16 -4.64 3.32 16.08
C GLU A 16 -3.36 3.98 15.53
N VAL A 17 -3.14 3.82 14.22
CA VAL A 17 -1.97 4.33 13.52
C VAL A 17 -2.37 5.25 12.37
N SER A 18 -1.46 6.15 12.02
CA SER A 18 -1.65 7.16 10.98
C SER A 18 -0.94 6.76 9.69
N LEU A 19 -1.69 6.20 8.73
CA LEU A 19 -1.23 5.91 7.38
C LEU A 19 -1.85 6.89 6.39
N TYR A 20 -1.02 7.59 5.64
CA TYR A 20 -1.47 8.56 4.64
C TYR A 20 -1.02 8.17 3.24
N ARG A 21 -1.74 8.69 2.24
CA ARG A 21 -1.36 8.64 0.83
C ARG A 21 -1.23 10.04 0.26
N SER A 22 -0.38 10.23 -0.75
CA SER A 22 -0.38 11.45 -1.58
C SER A 22 0.32 11.31 -2.94
N GLY A 23 0.30 12.37 -3.72
CA GLY A 23 1.27 12.67 -4.77
C GLY A 23 2.54 13.29 -4.22
N TYR A 24 3.44 13.72 -5.11
CA TYR A 24 4.77 14.17 -4.73
C TYR A 24 4.71 15.46 -3.89
N PRO A 25 5.26 15.48 -2.67
CA PRO A 25 5.32 16.70 -1.86
C PRO A 25 6.18 17.79 -2.48
N MET A 26 5.63 18.99 -2.59
CA MET A 26 6.34 20.19 -3.05
C MET A 26 6.63 21.12 -1.85
N PRO A 27 7.55 22.08 -1.96
CA PRO A 27 7.89 22.98 -0.85
C PRO A 27 6.70 23.68 -0.18
N LEU A 28 5.66 24.00 -0.97
CA LEU A 28 4.41 24.58 -0.46
C LEU A 28 3.66 23.67 0.53
N ASN A 29 3.89 22.35 0.45
CA ASN A 29 3.27 21.34 1.30
C ASN A 29 4.09 21.03 2.56
N TYR A 30 5.36 21.43 2.61
CA TYR A 30 6.26 21.06 3.71
C TYR A 30 5.77 21.54 5.08
N PRO A 31 5.23 22.77 5.23
CA PRO A 31 4.65 23.19 6.50
C PRO A 31 3.48 22.30 6.95
N PHE A 32 2.63 21.84 6.01
CA PHE A 32 1.55 20.91 6.35
C PHE A 32 2.10 19.56 6.84
N ILE A 33 3.11 19.03 6.15
CA ILE A 33 3.72 17.74 6.52
C ILE A 33 4.40 17.82 7.89
N ALA A 34 5.20 18.87 8.11
CA ALA A 34 5.93 19.10 9.35
C ALA A 34 4.96 19.31 10.53
N ASP A 35 4.02 20.23 10.38
CA ASP A 35 3.22 20.71 11.51
C ASP A 35 2.02 19.81 11.81
N GLN A 36 1.42 19.18 10.79
CA GLN A 36 0.15 18.45 10.94
C GLN A 36 0.33 16.93 10.95
N LEU A 37 1.29 16.38 10.19
CA LEU A 37 1.42 14.93 10.04
C LEU A 37 2.46 14.33 10.98
N GLN A 38 3.51 15.10 11.31
CA GLN A 38 4.61 14.67 12.18
C GLN A 38 5.14 13.27 11.78
N LEU A 39 5.38 13.12 10.48
CA LEU A 39 5.72 11.83 9.88
C LEU A 39 7.01 11.29 10.49
N LYS A 40 7.06 9.98 10.68
CA LYS A 40 8.28 9.25 11.01
C LYS A 40 8.88 8.59 9.78
N THR A 41 8.05 8.14 8.84
CA THR A 41 8.50 7.45 7.64
C THR A 41 7.76 7.93 6.41
N VAL A 42 8.50 8.09 5.32
CA VAL A 42 7.99 8.37 3.98
C VAL A 42 8.41 7.23 3.06
N ILE A 43 7.44 6.64 2.37
CA ILE A 43 7.65 5.60 1.37
C ILE A 43 7.35 6.19 -0.01
N TYR A 44 8.38 6.39 -0.82
CA TYR A 44 8.21 6.82 -2.20
C TYR A 44 8.17 5.61 -3.13
N VAL A 45 7.07 5.48 -3.86
CA VAL A 45 6.84 4.41 -4.84
C VAL A 45 6.87 5.04 -6.23
N GLY A 46 8.01 4.92 -6.90
CA GLY A 46 8.21 5.56 -8.20
C GLY A 46 9.50 5.19 -8.89
N ASP A 47 9.86 5.95 -9.91
CA ASP A 47 10.88 5.61 -10.90
C ASP A 47 11.95 6.70 -11.04
N LYS A 48 11.83 7.79 -10.27
CA LYS A 48 12.68 8.97 -10.39
C LYS A 48 13.40 9.24 -9.09
N ASP A 49 14.58 9.85 -9.20
CA ASP A 49 15.24 10.40 -8.03
C ASP A 49 14.45 11.58 -7.44
N VAL A 50 14.60 11.76 -6.13
CA VAL A 50 14.03 12.89 -5.40
C VAL A 50 14.92 14.13 -5.53
N SER A 51 14.31 15.32 -5.49
CA SER A 51 15.09 16.57 -5.49
C SER A 51 15.91 16.71 -4.21
N GLU A 52 17.02 17.46 -4.31
CA GLU A 52 17.85 17.80 -3.15
C GLU A 52 17.06 18.59 -2.09
N ASP A 53 16.19 19.51 -2.51
CA ASP A 53 15.31 20.25 -1.60
C ASP A 53 14.40 19.32 -0.78
N TYR A 54 13.84 18.29 -1.43
CA TYR A 54 12.98 17.35 -0.74
C TYR A 54 13.77 16.47 0.23
N ARG A 55 14.97 16.03 -0.18
CA ARG A 55 15.89 15.30 0.70
C ARG A 55 16.27 16.13 1.94
N GLY A 56 16.64 17.40 1.74
CA GLY A 56 16.97 18.32 2.82
C GLY A 56 15.78 18.55 3.76
N PHE A 57 14.56 18.64 3.24
CA PHE A 57 13.36 18.70 4.08
C PHE A 57 13.18 17.43 4.93
N LEU A 58 13.28 16.25 4.33
CA LEU A 58 13.14 14.97 5.05
C LEU A 58 14.19 14.84 6.17
N GLU A 59 15.44 15.20 5.89
CA GLU A 59 16.53 15.21 6.86
C GLU A 59 16.26 16.22 7.99
N SER A 60 15.79 17.43 7.67
CA SER A 60 15.46 18.45 8.68
C SER A 60 14.37 18.02 9.66
N GLN A 61 13.46 17.15 9.21
CA GLN A 61 12.35 16.62 10.00
C GLN A 61 12.67 15.26 10.64
N ASN A 62 13.89 14.72 10.45
CA ASN A 62 14.29 13.38 10.87
C ASN A 62 13.35 12.26 10.35
N ILE A 63 12.84 12.44 9.12
CA ILE A 63 11.94 11.49 8.48
C ILE A 63 12.77 10.39 7.82
N VAL A 64 12.47 9.13 8.15
CA VAL A 64 13.05 7.98 7.45
C VAL A 64 12.47 7.90 6.04
N TYR A 65 13.34 7.98 5.04
CA TYR A 65 12.96 7.92 3.64
C TYR A 65 13.26 6.54 3.05
N GLU A 66 12.22 5.87 2.57
CA GLU A 66 12.32 4.59 1.86
C GLU A 66 11.94 4.78 0.39
N PHE A 67 12.86 4.47 -0.51
CA PHE A 67 12.59 4.46 -1.95
C PHE A 67 12.33 3.04 -2.44
N VAL A 68 11.15 2.84 -3.03
CA VAL A 68 10.79 1.60 -3.71
C VAL A 68 10.65 1.90 -5.19
N HIS A 69 11.63 1.42 -5.97
CA HIS A 69 11.64 1.62 -7.41
C HIS A 69 10.51 0.82 -8.05
N VAL A 70 9.56 1.49 -8.70
CA VAL A 70 8.43 0.89 -9.41
C VAL A 70 8.17 1.70 -10.68
N GLU A 71 8.55 1.16 -11.85
CA GLU A 71 8.21 1.78 -13.13
C GLU A 71 6.72 1.64 -13.44
N SER A 72 6.22 0.40 -13.33
CA SER A 72 4.86 0.01 -13.70
C SER A 72 4.46 -1.31 -13.03
N CYS A 73 3.16 -1.61 -12.96
CA CYS A 73 2.62 -2.89 -12.49
C CYS A 73 3.02 -4.09 -13.37
N ARG A 74 3.67 -3.84 -14.50
CA ARG A 74 4.24 -4.86 -15.40
C ARG A 74 5.71 -5.18 -15.09
N ASP A 75 6.32 -4.51 -14.11
CA ASP A 75 7.67 -4.82 -13.67
C ASP A 75 7.72 -6.26 -13.14
N ALA A 76 8.72 -7.04 -13.55
CA ALA A 76 8.92 -8.40 -13.07
C ALA A 76 9.10 -8.47 -11.54
N ASN A 77 9.63 -7.40 -10.94
CA ASN A 77 9.94 -7.32 -9.52
C ASN A 77 8.84 -6.68 -8.69
N ILE A 78 7.69 -6.32 -9.29
CA ILE A 78 6.59 -5.64 -8.60
C ILE A 78 6.16 -6.38 -7.34
N ASN A 79 6.19 -7.71 -7.35
CA ASN A 79 5.76 -8.50 -6.21
C ASN A 79 6.66 -8.29 -4.98
N GLU A 80 7.97 -8.30 -5.18
CA GLU A 80 8.94 -8.08 -4.10
C GLU A 80 8.93 -6.63 -3.63
N GLN A 81 8.78 -5.68 -4.57
CA GLN A 81 8.63 -4.26 -4.27
C GLN A 81 7.40 -4.00 -3.38
N MET A 82 6.24 -4.60 -3.70
CA MET A 82 5.04 -4.49 -2.88
C MET A 82 5.23 -5.15 -1.52
N LYS A 83 5.90 -6.31 -1.46
CA LYS A 83 6.23 -6.98 -0.20
C LYS A 83 7.10 -6.10 0.70
N GLN A 84 8.13 -5.45 0.17
CA GLN A 84 8.97 -4.51 0.90
C GLN A 84 8.14 -3.37 1.52
N VAL A 85 7.23 -2.78 0.74
CA VAL A 85 6.32 -1.73 1.23
C VAL A 85 5.44 -2.26 2.36
N LEU A 86 4.83 -3.44 2.18
CA LEU A 86 3.96 -4.05 3.19
C LEU A 86 4.71 -4.35 4.50
N LEU A 87 5.94 -4.85 4.44
CA LEU A 87 6.73 -5.13 5.65
C LEU A 87 7.00 -3.86 6.48
N LYS A 88 7.18 -2.70 5.83
CA LYS A 88 7.31 -1.42 6.54
C LYS A 88 6.01 -0.99 7.19
N ILE A 89 4.88 -1.18 6.48
CA ILE A 89 3.54 -0.85 6.97
C ILE A 89 3.13 -1.78 8.12
N LEU A 90 3.59 -3.03 8.12
CA LEU A 90 3.29 -3.99 9.18
C LEU A 90 4.09 -3.76 10.47
N ASP A 91 5.01 -2.80 10.51
CA ASP A 91 5.75 -2.47 11.73
C ASP A 91 5.26 -1.14 12.31
N LYS A 92 4.54 -1.22 13.43
CA LYS A 92 3.97 -0.07 14.14
C LYS A 92 5.01 0.98 14.53
N ARG A 93 6.29 0.63 14.61
CA ARG A 93 7.38 1.55 14.94
C ARG A 93 7.67 2.55 13.81
N ASN A 94 7.20 2.31 12.60
CA ASN A 94 7.42 3.21 11.45
C ASN A 94 6.39 4.35 11.37
N TYR A 95 5.33 4.31 12.18
CA TYR A 95 4.25 5.28 12.12
C TYR A 95 4.56 6.60 12.84
N PRO A 96 4.02 7.74 12.36
CA PRO A 96 3.14 7.91 11.18
C PRO A 96 3.84 7.76 9.83
N ILE A 97 3.15 7.17 8.84
CA ILE A 97 3.69 6.86 7.49
C ILE A 97 2.95 7.66 6.42
N LEU A 98 3.69 8.25 5.47
CA LEU A 98 3.16 8.74 4.19
C LEU A 98 3.67 7.89 3.02
N ILE A 99 2.74 7.32 2.24
CA ILE A 99 3.05 6.67 0.98
C ILE A 99 2.78 7.67 -0.15
N HIS A 100 3.76 7.94 -1.00
CA HIS A 100 3.53 8.80 -2.16
C HIS A 100 4.15 8.27 -3.45
N SER A 101 3.66 8.79 -4.57
CA SER A 101 4.24 8.64 -5.91
C SER A 101 4.21 10.01 -6.59
N ASN A 102 4.39 10.08 -7.91
CA ASN A 102 4.36 11.35 -8.63
C ASN A 102 3.01 12.07 -8.48
N LYS A 103 1.90 11.37 -8.79
CA LYS A 103 0.53 11.94 -8.73
C LYS A 103 -0.35 11.35 -7.62
N GLY A 104 0.13 10.34 -6.90
CA GLY A 104 -0.69 9.66 -5.89
C GLY A 104 -1.88 8.91 -6.48
N LYS A 105 -1.76 8.45 -7.73
CA LYS A 105 -2.80 7.72 -8.48
C LYS A 105 -2.45 6.23 -8.52
N HIS A 106 -2.07 5.72 -9.68
CA HIS A 106 -1.78 4.31 -9.99
C HIS A 106 -0.89 3.60 -8.96
N ARG A 107 0.40 3.95 -8.84
CA ARG A 107 1.36 3.26 -7.96
C ARG A 107 0.92 3.20 -6.49
N VAL A 108 0.48 4.35 -5.96
CA VAL A 108 -0.04 4.43 -4.58
C VAL A 108 -1.39 3.71 -4.46
N GLY A 109 -2.23 3.78 -5.48
CA GLY A 109 -3.52 3.10 -5.54
C GLY A 109 -3.38 1.57 -5.52
N VAL A 110 -2.34 1.04 -6.16
CA VAL A 110 -1.99 -0.38 -6.10
C VAL A 110 -1.60 -0.78 -4.69
N VAL A 111 -0.67 -0.04 -4.07
CA VAL A 111 -0.27 -0.28 -2.67
C VAL A 111 -1.47 -0.23 -1.73
N VAL A 112 -2.29 0.82 -1.82
CA VAL A 112 -3.48 0.99 -0.98
C VAL A 112 -4.49 -0.14 -1.25
N GLY A 113 -4.73 -0.51 -2.50
CA GLY A 113 -5.63 -1.60 -2.85
C GLY A 113 -5.17 -2.95 -2.28
N ILE A 114 -3.86 -3.22 -2.29
CA ILE A 114 -3.28 -4.40 -1.65
C ILE A 114 -3.47 -4.36 -0.13
N ILE A 115 -3.29 -3.21 0.52
CA ILE A 115 -3.57 -3.04 1.96
C ILE A 115 -5.04 -3.34 2.26
N ARG A 116 -5.96 -2.76 1.48
CA ARG A 116 -7.41 -3.01 1.63
C ARG A 116 -7.73 -4.50 1.50
N LYS A 117 -7.15 -5.17 0.49
CA LYS A 117 -7.36 -6.60 0.22
C LYS A 117 -6.78 -7.50 1.31
N LEU A 118 -5.46 -7.45 1.50
CA LEU A 118 -4.73 -8.42 2.32
C LEU A 118 -4.78 -8.10 3.80
N LEU A 119 -4.73 -6.82 4.17
CA LEU A 119 -4.63 -6.42 5.57
C LEU A 119 -5.97 -6.06 6.18
N GLN A 120 -6.97 -5.64 5.39
CA GLN A 120 -8.27 -5.21 5.93
C GLN A 120 -9.45 -6.09 5.52
N GLY A 121 -9.25 -6.99 4.54
CA GLY A 121 -10.27 -7.91 4.06
C GLY A 121 -11.43 -7.23 3.33
N TRP A 122 -11.17 -6.13 2.61
CA TRP A 122 -12.19 -5.45 1.83
C TRP A 122 -12.63 -6.29 0.61
N SER A 123 -13.86 -6.08 0.16
CA SER A 123 -14.34 -6.66 -1.09
C SER A 123 -13.70 -5.98 -2.31
N THR A 124 -13.54 -6.74 -3.40
CA THR A 124 -13.00 -6.22 -4.67
C THR A 124 -13.74 -4.98 -5.16
N THR A 125 -15.08 -4.96 -5.05
CA THR A 125 -15.90 -3.80 -5.44
C THR A 125 -15.55 -2.54 -4.65
N GLY A 126 -15.35 -2.65 -3.33
CA GLY A 126 -14.97 -1.51 -2.49
C GLY A 126 -13.57 -0.99 -2.81
N ILE A 127 -12.64 -1.91 -3.10
CA ILE A 127 -11.28 -1.57 -3.53
C ILE A 127 -11.30 -0.79 -4.85
N TYR A 128 -12.10 -1.25 -5.82
CA TYR A 128 -12.19 -0.64 -7.14
C TYR A 128 -12.79 0.77 -7.06
N GLN A 129 -13.84 0.94 -6.25
CA GLN A 129 -14.44 2.25 -6.00
C GLN A 129 -13.45 3.25 -5.39
N GLU A 130 -12.70 2.84 -4.36
CA GLU A 130 -11.68 3.73 -3.77
C GLU A 130 -10.58 4.06 -4.80
N TYR A 131 -10.11 3.06 -5.54
CA TYR A 131 -9.10 3.26 -6.57
C TYR A 131 -9.56 4.29 -7.63
N ASP A 132 -10.80 4.19 -8.11
CA ASP A 132 -11.36 5.09 -9.13
C ASP A 132 -11.48 6.53 -8.65
N ILE A 133 -11.86 6.74 -7.38
CA ILE A 133 -11.93 8.09 -6.77
C ILE A 133 -10.56 8.78 -6.88
N PHE A 134 -9.47 8.09 -6.56
CA PHE A 134 -8.14 8.69 -6.56
C PHE A 134 -7.46 8.71 -7.94
N SER A 135 -7.75 7.74 -8.81
CA SER A 135 -7.21 7.71 -10.18
C SER A 135 -7.92 8.73 -11.09
N GLY A 136 -9.16 9.08 -10.77
CA GLY A 136 -10.06 9.89 -11.59
C GLY A 136 -10.75 9.07 -12.68
N GLY A 137 -10.99 7.77 -12.45
CA GLY A 137 -11.67 6.86 -13.38
C GLY A 137 -10.91 6.56 -14.68
N LEU A 138 -9.59 6.75 -14.71
CA LEU A 138 -8.75 6.58 -15.91
C LEU A 138 -7.88 5.33 -15.81
N LYS A 139 -7.86 4.52 -16.88
CA LYS A 139 -6.84 3.49 -17.19
C LYS A 139 -6.33 2.68 -15.97
N GLY A 140 -7.25 2.03 -15.24
CA GLY A 140 -6.93 1.24 -14.03
C GLY A 140 -6.97 -0.28 -14.20
N GLY A 141 -7.41 -0.81 -15.35
CA GLY A 141 -7.71 -2.26 -15.48
C GLY A 141 -6.56 -3.19 -15.09
N VAL A 142 -5.35 -2.91 -15.57
CA VAL A 142 -4.13 -3.69 -15.24
C VAL A 142 -3.79 -3.59 -13.74
N ASP A 143 -3.94 -2.41 -13.16
CA ASP A 143 -3.66 -2.19 -11.73
C ASP A 143 -4.65 -2.97 -10.86
N LEU A 144 -5.93 -2.92 -11.22
CA LEU A 144 -7.01 -3.62 -10.50
C LEU A 144 -6.91 -5.14 -10.62
N GLU A 145 -6.55 -5.64 -11.81
CA GLU A 145 -6.22 -7.04 -12.04
C GLU A 145 -5.03 -7.47 -11.17
N PHE A 146 -3.95 -6.68 -11.17
CA PHE A 146 -2.79 -6.95 -10.33
C PHE A 146 -3.14 -6.97 -8.84
N ILE A 147 -3.88 -5.99 -8.32
CA ILE A 147 -4.35 -6.00 -6.92
C ILE A 147 -5.12 -7.29 -6.61
N THR A 148 -6.02 -7.69 -7.51
CA THR A 148 -6.85 -8.89 -7.33
C THR A 148 -6.03 -10.18 -7.34
N MET A 149 -4.98 -10.25 -8.16
CA MET A 149 -4.12 -11.43 -8.25
C MET A 149 -2.98 -11.46 -7.24
N PHE A 150 -2.61 -10.32 -6.65
CA PHE A 150 -1.45 -10.22 -5.77
C PHE A 150 -1.61 -11.06 -4.50
N GLU A 151 -0.67 -11.96 -4.27
CA GLU A 151 -0.55 -12.78 -3.05
C GLU A 151 0.90 -12.76 -2.59
N THR A 152 1.12 -12.76 -1.28
CA THR A 152 2.46 -12.81 -0.71
C THR A 152 2.39 -13.36 0.72
N ASP A 153 3.44 -14.05 1.15
CA ASP A 153 3.58 -14.51 2.52
C ASP A 153 4.41 -13.48 3.32
N LEU A 154 3.80 -12.98 4.40
CA LEU A 154 4.36 -11.93 5.26
C LEU A 154 4.74 -12.56 6.60
N ASN A 155 6.05 -12.74 6.80
CA ASN A 155 6.59 -13.24 8.06
C ASN A 155 6.88 -12.05 8.98
N VAL A 156 5.96 -11.75 9.89
CA VAL A 156 6.07 -10.64 10.84
C VAL A 156 5.78 -11.09 12.26
N THR A 157 6.45 -10.47 13.22
CA THR A 157 6.25 -10.68 14.65
C THR A 157 4.94 -10.04 15.08
N ARG A 158 4.03 -10.81 15.70
CA ARG A 158 2.65 -10.37 15.99
C ARG A 158 2.60 -9.10 16.84
N GLU A 159 3.58 -8.92 17.72
CA GLU A 159 3.70 -7.79 18.63
C GLU A 159 4.00 -6.46 17.92
N SER A 160 4.62 -6.50 16.73
CA SER A 160 4.92 -5.29 15.93
C SER A 160 3.80 -4.90 14.97
N VAL A 161 2.82 -5.78 14.74
CA VAL A 161 1.75 -5.56 13.78
C VAL A 161 0.68 -4.62 14.34
N PRO A 162 0.25 -3.58 13.59
CA PRO A 162 -0.87 -2.72 14.00
C PRO A 162 -2.23 -3.44 14.02
N ASP A 163 -3.15 -2.99 14.86
CA ASP A 163 -4.44 -3.67 15.09
C ASP A 163 -5.40 -3.60 13.88
N PHE A 164 -5.17 -2.68 12.93
CA PHE A 164 -5.99 -2.62 11.72
C PHE A 164 -5.81 -3.84 10.80
N VAL A 165 -4.75 -4.63 11.03
CA VAL A 165 -4.37 -5.78 10.21
C VAL A 165 -5.17 -7.02 10.64
N LYS A 166 -6.10 -7.42 9.78
CA LYS A 166 -6.87 -8.67 9.87
C LYS A 166 -6.14 -9.75 9.09
N LEU A 167 -5.13 -10.37 9.70
CA LEU A 167 -4.48 -11.55 9.10
C LEU A 167 -5.53 -12.66 8.96
N GLN A 168 -5.75 -13.13 7.73
CA GLN A 168 -6.56 -14.33 7.51
C GLN A 168 -5.73 -15.55 7.90
N ASP A 169 -6.11 -16.24 8.98
CA ASP A 169 -5.56 -17.56 9.28
C ASP A 169 -5.91 -18.51 8.12
N LYS A 170 -4.91 -18.96 7.35
CA LYS A 170 -5.07 -19.90 6.23
C LYS A 170 -5.44 -21.33 6.67
N THR A 171 -6.12 -21.53 7.81
CA THR A 171 -6.34 -22.86 8.40
C THR A 171 -7.71 -23.49 8.09
N SER A 172 -8.49 -22.97 7.14
CA SER A 172 -9.78 -23.58 6.78
C SER A 172 -10.08 -23.51 5.28
N ARG A 173 -9.21 -24.10 4.46
CA ARG A 173 -9.54 -24.54 3.09
C ARG A 173 -8.89 -25.91 2.80
N HIS A 174 -9.22 -26.89 3.62
CA HIS A 174 -9.11 -28.30 3.27
C HIS A 174 -10.39 -29.00 3.72
N GLU A 175 -11.21 -29.40 2.75
CA GLU A 175 -12.38 -30.31 2.75
C GLU A 175 -13.29 -29.79 1.61
N GLU A 176 -13.66 -30.51 0.55
CA GLU A 176 -13.80 -31.96 0.33
C GLU A 176 -13.38 -32.31 -1.10
N LYS A 177 -12.62 -33.40 -1.29
CA LYS A 177 -12.59 -34.14 -2.56
C LYS A 177 -13.69 -35.19 -2.49
N PRO A 178 -14.55 -35.36 -3.49
CA PRO A 178 -15.41 -36.54 -3.55
C PRO A 178 -14.55 -37.75 -3.95
N GLU A 179 -14.31 -38.64 -3.01
CA GLU A 179 -13.94 -40.04 -3.29
C GLU A 179 -15.21 -40.81 -3.68
N GLY A 180 -15.17 -41.52 -4.81
CA GLY A 180 -16.14 -42.58 -5.08
C GLY A 180 -16.60 -42.69 -6.53
N ALA A 181 -15.76 -43.24 -7.41
CA ALA A 181 -16.23 -43.99 -8.57
C ALA A 181 -15.14 -44.97 -9.02
N ALA A 182 -15.05 -46.12 -8.34
CA ALA A 182 -14.32 -47.28 -8.83
C ALA A 182 -15.32 -48.29 -9.41
N SER A 183 -15.19 -48.51 -10.72
CA SER A 183 -15.27 -49.79 -11.45
C SER A 183 -16.45 -50.74 -11.23
N GLN A 184 -17.19 -50.98 -12.32
CA GLN A 184 -17.62 -52.29 -12.87
C GLN A 184 -18.35 -51.96 -14.19
N LEU A 185 -17.97 -52.46 -15.37
CA LEU A 185 -18.07 -53.86 -15.80
C LEU A 185 -17.15 -54.12 -17.01
N VAL A 186 -16.36 -55.17 -16.89
CA VAL A 186 -15.87 -55.98 -18.02
C VAL A 186 -16.82 -57.15 -18.13
N SER A 187 -17.49 -57.31 -19.27
CA SER A 187 -17.91 -58.56 -19.94
C SER A 187 -18.64 -58.18 -21.22
#